data_AF-A0AB39VX96-F1
#
_entry.id   AF-A0AB39VX96-F1
#
_cell.length_a   1.000
_cell.length_b   1.000
_cell.length_c   1.000
_cell.angle_alpha   90.00
_cell.angle_beta   90.00
_cell.angle_gamma   90.00
#
_symmetry.space_group_name_H-M   'P 1'
#
loop_
_entity.id
_entity.type
_entity.pdbx_description
1 polymer ?
#
loop_
_entity_poly.entity_id
_entity_poly.type
_entity_poly.pdbx_seq_one_letter_code
_entity_poly.pdbx_strand_id
1 'polypeptide(L)'
;MSTQFPAFKKSFKALTSAMIAAGFTTALFATFPAVAIGATGSNLSAQGQDNLVRPDTLIVDSGLSKQQAREQILAARRYDTFWTNGDEALARSALASDFMDRTLPPGRPQGVECPLIASKGFRAAVPDLHCEVEQMMVVGNRVVSHLRFSGHFTGIFNGVKGKGQSVNFIATDIYRINNGKIVENWHLEDNLTFLQQVGLVAKH
;
A
#
# COMPACT_ATOMS: atom_id res chain seq x y z
N MET A 1 -49.16 -1.71 19.88
CA MET A 1 -48.61 -0.42 19.41
C MET A 1 -47.16 -0.64 19.01
N SER A 2 -46.95 -0.85 17.72
CA SER A 2 -45.68 -1.19 17.10
C SER A 2 -45.28 -0.08 16.14
N THR A 3 -44.34 0.77 16.53
CA THR A 3 -43.79 1.83 15.67
C THR A 3 -42.50 1.34 15.03
N GLN A 4 -42.65 0.97 13.76
CA GLN A 4 -41.63 0.56 12.81
C GLN A 4 -41.02 1.83 12.19
N PHE A 5 -39.69 2.02 12.28
CA PHE A 5 -38.95 3.06 11.55
C PHE A 5 -38.15 2.41 10.40
N PRO A 6 -38.54 2.58 9.11
CA PRO A 6 -37.73 2.12 7.99
C PRO A 6 -37.24 3.31 7.14
N ALA A 7 -36.02 3.79 7.38
CA ALA A 7 -35.41 4.77 6.45
C ALA A 7 -33.87 4.80 6.39
N PHE A 8 -33.13 3.98 7.16
CA PHE A 8 -31.66 4.15 7.26
C PHE A 8 -30.81 3.03 6.65
N LYS A 9 -31.41 1.94 6.13
CA LYS A 9 -30.67 0.78 5.59
C LYS A 9 -30.37 0.82 4.09
N LYS A 10 -30.89 1.79 3.32
CA LYS A 10 -30.74 1.83 1.86
C LYS A 10 -29.49 2.56 1.34
N SER A 11 -28.85 3.45 2.10
CA SER A 11 -27.68 4.21 1.60
C SER A 11 -26.33 3.51 1.70
N PHE A 12 -26.19 2.43 2.50
CA PHE A 12 -24.88 1.80 2.70
C PHE A 12 -24.57 0.70 1.67
N LYS A 13 -25.59 0.18 0.97
CA LYS A 13 -25.44 -0.85 -0.07
C LYS A 13 -25.03 -0.29 -1.45
N ALA A 14 -25.09 1.03 -1.64
CA ALA A 14 -24.86 1.65 -2.95
C ALA A 14 -23.37 1.88 -3.28
N LEU A 15 -22.46 1.75 -2.31
CA LEU A 15 -21.02 1.97 -2.50
C LEU A 15 -20.22 0.69 -2.81
N THR A 16 -20.84 -0.49 -2.72
CA THR A 16 -20.16 -1.78 -2.93
C THR A 16 -20.35 -2.40 -4.32
N SER A 17 -20.99 -1.72 -5.27
CA SER A 17 -21.44 -2.35 -6.53
C SER A 17 -20.95 -1.72 -7.83
N ALA A 18 -19.99 -0.79 -7.81
CA ALA A 18 -19.47 -0.16 -9.02
C ALA A 18 -17.95 -0.24 -9.10
N MET A 19 -17.45 -1.36 -9.63
CA MET A 19 -16.38 -1.44 -10.64
C MET A 19 -15.91 -2.90 -10.79
N ILE A 20 -16.78 -3.72 -11.37
CA ILE A 20 -16.41 -4.91 -12.14
C ILE A 20 -16.82 -4.56 -13.57
N ALA A 21 -15.87 -4.21 -14.44
CA ALA A 21 -15.97 -4.34 -15.90
C ALA A 21 -14.84 -3.58 -16.62
N ALA A 22 -13.93 -4.36 -17.21
CA ALA A 22 -13.16 -4.12 -18.46
C ALA A 22 -11.85 -4.94 -18.34
N GLY A 23 -11.68 -6.13 -18.89
CA GLY A 23 -12.33 -6.75 -20.04
C GLY A 23 -11.60 -6.42 -21.33
N PHE A 24 -10.41 -7.02 -21.55
CA PHE A 24 -9.82 -7.19 -22.89
C PHE A 24 -8.97 -8.48 -22.96
N THR A 25 -9.49 -9.45 -23.70
CA THR A 25 -8.81 -10.57 -24.39
C THR A 25 -8.19 -10.03 -25.70
N THR A 26 -7.11 -10.51 -26.33
CA THR A 26 -6.73 -11.89 -26.72
C THR A 26 -5.26 -11.95 -27.20
N ALA A 27 -4.72 -13.18 -27.23
CA ALA A 27 -3.37 -13.72 -27.49
C ALA A 27 -2.58 -13.35 -28.78
N LEU A 28 -1.25 -13.55 -28.73
CA LEU A 28 -0.52 -14.47 -29.64
C LEU A 28 0.87 -14.88 -29.07
N PHE A 29 1.17 -16.18 -29.07
CA PHE A 29 2.46 -16.81 -28.74
C PHE A 29 3.22 -17.21 -30.02
N ALA A 30 4.55 -17.01 -30.05
CA ALA A 30 5.59 -17.85 -30.69
C ALA A 30 6.97 -17.16 -30.57
N THR A 31 7.80 -17.51 -29.58
CA THR A 31 9.01 -18.40 -29.64
C THR A 31 10.16 -17.95 -30.55
N PHE A 32 11.29 -17.55 -29.95
CA PHE A 32 12.66 -17.68 -30.51
C PHE A 32 13.67 -17.95 -29.37
N PRO A 33 14.83 -18.58 -29.65
CA PRO A 33 15.51 -19.51 -28.75
C PRO A 33 16.50 -18.89 -27.76
N ALA A 34 16.86 -19.73 -26.79
CA ALA A 34 17.78 -19.50 -25.70
C ALA A 34 19.21 -19.11 -26.16
N VAL A 35 19.78 -18.12 -25.48
CA VAL A 35 21.23 -17.92 -25.38
C VAL A 35 21.56 -17.80 -23.89
N ALA A 36 22.22 -18.84 -23.38
CA ALA A 36 22.82 -18.85 -22.05
C ALA A 36 24.17 -18.13 -22.11
N ILE A 37 24.33 -17.04 -21.36
CA ILE A 37 25.64 -16.43 -21.10
C ILE A 37 25.74 -16.05 -19.63
N GLY A 38 26.67 -16.72 -18.95
CA GLY A 38 27.62 -16.09 -18.04
C GLY A 38 27.09 -15.61 -16.69
N ALA A 39 27.38 -16.40 -15.65
CA ALA A 39 27.36 -15.96 -14.28
C ALA A 39 28.20 -14.68 -14.09
N THR A 40 27.55 -13.58 -13.75
CA THR A 40 28.17 -12.40 -13.14
C THR A 40 27.34 -12.02 -11.92
N GLY A 41 27.63 -12.68 -10.80
CA GLY A 41 27.24 -12.17 -9.49
C GLY A 41 27.89 -10.80 -9.30
N SER A 42 27.14 -9.74 -9.55
CA SER A 42 27.63 -8.37 -9.45
C SER A 42 26.54 -7.45 -8.89
N ASN A 43 26.65 -7.18 -7.59
CA ASN A 43 26.35 -5.90 -6.92
C ASN A 43 25.03 -5.16 -7.20
N LEU A 44 23.93 -5.84 -7.56
CA LEU A 44 22.61 -5.21 -7.66
C LEU A 44 21.96 -4.86 -6.30
N SER A 45 22.59 -5.19 -5.17
CA SER A 45 21.97 -5.06 -3.84
C SER A 45 22.18 -3.72 -3.14
N ALA A 46 23.15 -2.89 -3.57
CA ALA A 46 23.45 -1.62 -2.90
C ALA A 46 22.71 -0.42 -3.51
N GLN A 47 22.67 -0.29 -4.84
CA GLN A 47 22.06 0.87 -5.50
C GLN A 47 20.53 0.95 -5.37
N GLY A 48 19.84 -0.20 -5.23
CA GLY A 48 18.38 -0.22 -5.05
C GLY A 48 17.91 0.18 -3.64
N GLN A 49 18.81 0.21 -2.63
CA GLN A 49 18.44 0.56 -1.25
C GLN A 49 18.52 2.07 -0.97
N ASP A 50 19.27 2.81 -1.79
CA ASP A 50 19.45 4.26 -1.61
C ASP A 50 18.21 5.07 -1.99
N ASN A 51 17.37 4.56 -2.89
CA ASN A 51 16.13 5.21 -3.32
C ASN A 51 14.90 4.83 -2.48
N LEU A 52 15.05 3.96 -1.47
CA LEU A 52 13.93 3.60 -0.60
C LEU A 52 13.72 4.67 0.46
N VAL A 53 12.45 4.96 0.76
CA VAL A 53 12.06 5.87 1.85
C VAL A 53 12.80 5.49 3.13
N ARG A 54 13.35 6.49 3.81
CA ARG A 54 14.07 6.32 5.07
C ARG A 54 13.14 6.77 6.19
N PRO A 55 13.01 6.00 7.27
CA PRO A 55 12.26 6.45 8.42
C PRO A 55 12.98 7.62 9.10
N ASP A 56 12.23 8.65 9.50
CA ASP A 56 12.80 9.76 10.28
C ASP A 56 13.24 9.27 11.66
N THR A 57 12.42 8.43 12.28
CA THR A 57 12.76 7.73 13.53
C THR A 57 12.77 6.23 13.32
N LEU A 58 13.91 5.59 13.62
CA LEU A 58 14.04 4.13 13.59
C LEU A 58 14.35 3.60 14.99
N ILE A 59 13.46 2.74 15.51
CA ILE A 59 13.62 2.06 16.79
C ILE A 59 13.74 0.56 16.52
N VAL A 60 14.81 -0.06 16.99
CA VAL A 60 15.06 -1.49 16.79
C VAL A 60 15.25 -2.14 18.16
N ASP A 61 14.51 -3.22 18.39
CA ASP A 61 14.66 -4.06 19.57
C ASP A 61 16.09 -4.61 19.67
N SER A 62 16.71 -4.38 20.82
CA SER A 62 18.07 -4.83 21.15
C SER A 62 18.25 -6.36 21.13
N GLY A 63 17.16 -7.12 21.25
CA GLY A 63 17.18 -8.58 21.19
C GLY A 63 17.34 -9.16 19.79
N LEU A 64 17.26 -8.34 18.73
CA LEU A 64 17.32 -8.80 17.35
C LEU A 64 18.74 -8.96 16.84
N SER A 65 18.98 -10.02 16.06
CA SER A 65 20.22 -10.11 15.29
C SER A 65 20.29 -8.99 14.25
N LYS A 66 21.49 -8.50 13.96
CA LYS A 66 21.70 -7.44 12.94
C LYS A 66 21.15 -7.83 11.56
N GLN A 67 21.25 -9.11 11.21
CA GLN A 67 20.72 -9.62 9.94
C GLN A 67 19.20 -9.57 9.92
N GLN A 68 18.55 -10.10 10.96
CA GLN A 68 17.10 -10.09 11.08
C GLN A 68 16.54 -8.66 11.03
N ALA A 69 17.11 -7.72 11.79
CA ALA A 69 16.70 -6.33 11.74
C ALA A 69 16.84 -5.73 10.34
N ARG A 70 17.97 -5.96 9.65
CA ARG A 70 18.18 -5.47 8.27
C ARG A 70 17.16 -6.02 7.29
N GLU A 71 16.87 -7.31 7.33
CA GLU A 71 15.89 -7.95 6.44
C GLU A 71 14.47 -7.41 6.69
N GLN A 72 14.08 -7.25 7.96
CA GLN A 72 12.79 -6.69 8.34
C GLN A 72 12.64 -5.24 7.91
N ILE A 73 13.65 -4.40 8.16
CA ILE A 73 13.69 -3.00 7.74
C ILE A 73 13.62 -2.89 6.20
N LEU A 74 14.36 -3.74 5.49
CA LEU A 74 14.38 -3.71 4.02
C LEU A 74 13.01 -4.07 3.43
N ALA A 75 12.33 -5.08 4.00
CA ALA A 75 10.99 -5.46 3.56
C ALA A 75 9.99 -4.31 3.77
N ALA A 76 10.00 -3.70 4.96
CA ALA A 76 9.13 -2.57 5.28
C ALA A 76 9.41 -1.37 4.37
N ARG A 77 10.67 -0.92 4.27
CA ARG A 77 11.04 0.25 3.43
C ARG A 77 10.67 0.07 1.96
N ARG A 78 10.79 -1.15 1.41
CA ARG A 78 10.34 -1.43 0.03
C ARG A 78 8.83 -1.24 -0.10
N TYR A 79 8.06 -1.84 0.80
CA TYR A 79 6.61 -1.74 0.77
C TYR A 79 6.10 -0.31 1.04
N ASP A 80 6.74 0.41 1.96
CA ASP A 80 6.41 1.81 2.25
C ASP A 80 6.73 2.72 1.04
N THR A 81 7.87 2.52 0.37
CA THR A 81 8.26 3.28 -0.84
C THR A 81 7.31 3.05 -2.00
N PHE A 82 6.77 1.83 -2.14
CA PHE A 82 5.84 1.47 -3.21
C PHE A 82 4.61 2.39 -3.26
N TRP A 83 4.17 2.93 -2.13
CA TRP A 83 3.02 3.83 -2.09
C TRP A 83 3.27 5.15 -2.85
N THR A 84 4.49 5.69 -2.76
CA THR A 84 4.89 6.92 -3.46
C THR A 84 4.93 6.72 -4.97
N ASN A 85 5.68 5.72 -5.45
CA ASN A 85 5.99 5.61 -6.89
C ASN A 85 5.11 4.59 -7.64
N GLY A 86 4.45 3.68 -6.93
CA GLY A 86 3.65 2.62 -7.55
C GLY A 86 4.41 1.48 -8.17
N ASP A 87 5.71 1.37 -7.93
CA ASP A 87 6.53 0.30 -8.49
C ASP A 87 6.12 -1.04 -7.89
N GLU A 88 5.35 -1.82 -8.65
CA GLU A 88 4.87 -3.13 -8.22
C GLU A 88 6.01 -4.09 -7.87
N ALA A 89 7.22 -3.90 -8.43
CA ALA A 89 8.37 -4.74 -8.10
C ALA A 89 8.78 -4.56 -6.62
N LEU A 90 8.60 -3.36 -6.06
CA LEU A 90 8.83 -3.12 -4.63
C LEU A 90 7.82 -3.88 -3.77
N ALA A 91 6.52 -3.81 -4.11
CA ALA A 91 5.49 -4.57 -3.39
C ALA A 91 5.72 -6.08 -3.50
N ARG A 92 5.95 -6.61 -4.71
CA ARG A 92 6.18 -8.05 -4.95
C ARG A 92 7.49 -8.54 -4.30
N SER A 93 8.51 -7.68 -4.19
CA SER A 93 9.76 -8.01 -3.50
C SER A 93 9.69 -7.87 -1.98
N ALA A 94 8.74 -7.11 -1.42
CA ALA A 94 8.52 -6.98 0.02
C ALA A 94 7.54 -8.03 0.58
N LEU A 95 6.47 -8.32 -0.15
CA LEU A 95 5.41 -9.22 0.27
C LEU A 95 5.76 -10.69 -0.03
N ALA A 96 5.29 -11.59 0.81
CA ALA A 96 5.34 -13.04 0.60
C ALA A 96 4.27 -13.51 -0.39
N SER A 97 4.47 -14.67 -1.01
CA SER A 97 3.48 -15.26 -1.93
C SER A 97 2.18 -15.66 -1.23
N ASP A 98 2.24 -15.97 0.06
CA ASP A 98 1.13 -16.33 0.94
C ASP A 98 0.70 -15.14 1.84
N PHE A 99 1.04 -13.91 1.45
CA PHE A 99 0.70 -12.70 2.19
C PHE A 99 -0.81 -12.60 2.50
N MET A 100 -1.13 -12.24 3.74
CA MET A 100 -2.48 -12.05 4.23
C MET A 100 -2.67 -10.61 4.75
N ASP A 101 -3.52 -9.86 4.07
CA ASP A 101 -4.08 -8.61 4.59
C ASP A 101 -5.10 -8.95 5.70
N ARG A 102 -4.77 -8.52 6.92
CA ARG A 102 -5.57 -8.75 8.14
C ARG A 102 -6.60 -7.64 8.39
N THR A 103 -6.53 -6.53 7.65
CA THR A 103 -7.55 -5.47 7.64
C THR A 103 -8.23 -5.36 6.26
N LEU A 104 -8.28 -6.48 5.52
CA LEU A 104 -8.78 -6.54 4.15
C LEU A 104 -10.15 -5.83 4.00
N PRO A 105 -10.24 -4.76 3.21
CA PRO A 105 -11.51 -4.09 2.97
C PRO A 105 -12.52 -5.03 2.29
N PRO A 106 -13.81 -4.99 2.67
CA PRO A 106 -14.83 -5.84 2.06
C PRO A 106 -14.87 -5.74 0.53
N GLY A 107 -14.85 -6.88 -0.15
CA GLY A 107 -14.92 -6.96 -1.62
C GLY A 107 -13.57 -6.81 -2.34
N ARG A 108 -12.46 -6.63 -1.63
CA ARG A 108 -11.11 -6.67 -2.22
C ARG A 108 -10.58 -8.10 -2.34
N PRO A 109 -9.77 -8.41 -3.37
CA PRO A 109 -9.07 -9.68 -3.44
C PRO A 109 -8.02 -9.77 -2.33
N GLN A 110 -7.79 -10.95 -1.78
CA GLN A 110 -6.73 -11.17 -0.79
C GLN A 110 -5.34 -11.26 -1.47
N GLY A 111 -4.28 -11.05 -0.70
CA GLY A 111 -2.90 -11.16 -1.16
C GLY A 111 -2.36 -9.87 -1.78
N VAL A 112 -1.26 -10.01 -2.54
CA VAL A 112 -0.49 -8.88 -3.11
C VAL A 112 -1.34 -7.98 -4.00
N GLU A 113 -2.38 -8.50 -4.64
CA GLU A 113 -3.23 -7.72 -5.53
C GLU A 113 -4.06 -6.64 -4.78
N CYS A 114 -4.37 -6.84 -3.49
CA CYS A 114 -5.08 -5.83 -2.69
C CYS A 114 -4.37 -4.47 -2.66
N PRO A 115 -3.11 -4.38 -2.17
CA PRO A 115 -2.40 -3.11 -2.10
C PRO A 115 -2.06 -2.55 -3.48
N LEU A 116 -1.85 -3.37 -4.51
CA LEU A 116 -1.63 -2.89 -5.88
C LEU A 116 -2.81 -2.06 -6.38
N ILE A 117 -4.04 -2.55 -6.20
CA ILE A 117 -5.23 -1.82 -6.63
C ILE A 117 -5.46 -0.58 -5.76
N ALA A 118 -5.23 -0.67 -4.44
CA ALA A 118 -5.38 0.47 -3.53
C ALA A 118 -4.41 1.60 -3.89
N SER A 119 -3.13 1.28 -4.04
CA SER A 119 -2.04 2.19 -4.40
C SER A 119 -2.28 2.88 -5.74
N LYS A 120 -2.74 2.13 -6.75
CA LYS A 120 -3.18 2.69 -8.04
C LYS A 120 -4.34 3.65 -7.88
N GLY A 121 -5.33 3.34 -7.04
CA GLY A 121 -6.48 4.19 -6.76
C GLY A 121 -6.10 5.51 -6.10
N PHE A 122 -5.26 5.47 -5.06
CA PHE A 122 -4.79 6.68 -4.38
C PHE A 122 -3.98 7.58 -5.31
N ARG A 123 -3.04 7.04 -6.11
CA ARG A 123 -2.29 7.85 -7.08
C ARG A 123 -3.13 8.36 -8.25
N ALA A 124 -4.21 7.68 -8.61
CA ALA A 124 -5.15 8.22 -9.60
C ALA A 124 -5.91 9.45 -9.06
N ALA A 125 -6.13 9.52 -7.73
CA ALA A 125 -6.70 10.68 -7.07
C ALA A 125 -5.65 11.79 -6.87
N VAL A 126 -4.46 11.42 -6.39
CA VAL A 126 -3.36 12.30 -6.01
C VAL A 126 -2.11 11.89 -6.80
N PRO A 127 -1.93 12.38 -8.04
CA PRO A 127 -0.82 11.94 -8.91
C PRO A 127 0.58 12.23 -8.37
N ASP A 128 0.71 13.23 -7.50
CA ASP A 128 1.94 13.62 -6.82
C ASP A 128 2.02 13.06 -5.38
N LEU A 129 1.29 11.97 -5.09
CA LEU A 129 1.27 11.35 -3.77
C LEU A 129 2.69 11.00 -3.29
N HIS A 130 3.02 11.48 -2.10
CA HIS A 130 4.25 11.13 -1.40
C HIS A 130 3.92 10.45 -0.08
N CYS A 131 4.59 9.32 0.18
CA CYS A 131 4.55 8.58 1.43
C CYS A 131 5.88 8.76 2.16
N GLU A 132 5.81 9.38 3.33
CA GLU A 132 6.91 9.52 4.29
C GLU A 132 6.74 8.49 5.41
N VAL A 133 7.86 8.02 5.97
CA VAL A 133 7.85 7.15 7.15
C VAL A 133 8.31 7.98 8.34
N GLU A 134 7.39 8.49 9.14
CA GLU A 134 7.72 9.30 10.31
C GLU A 134 8.40 8.45 11.39
N GLN A 135 7.87 7.23 11.61
CA GLN A 135 8.42 6.30 12.59
C GLN A 135 8.38 4.86 12.08
N MET A 136 9.46 4.13 12.34
CA MET A 136 9.55 2.70 12.12
C MET A 136 10.04 2.02 13.39
N MET A 137 9.28 1.04 13.87
CA MET A 137 9.62 0.25 15.06
C MET A 137 9.76 -1.21 14.68
N VAL A 138 10.89 -1.84 15.02
CA VAL A 138 11.23 -3.21 14.67
C VAL A 138 11.35 -4.01 15.95
N VAL A 139 10.39 -4.91 16.21
CA VAL A 139 10.28 -5.64 17.48
C VAL A 139 9.94 -7.11 17.21
N GLY A 140 10.78 -8.04 17.66
CA GLY A 140 10.61 -9.47 17.40
C GLY A 140 10.53 -9.80 15.90
N ASN A 141 9.38 -10.30 15.46
CA ASN A 141 9.09 -10.58 14.05
C ASN A 141 8.13 -9.56 13.41
N ARG A 142 8.02 -8.37 13.99
CA ARG A 142 7.10 -7.33 13.52
C ARG A 142 7.82 -6.03 13.21
N VAL A 143 7.26 -5.32 12.24
CA VAL A 143 7.62 -3.93 11.95
C VAL A 143 6.37 -3.09 12.01
N VAL A 144 6.40 -1.97 12.72
CA VAL A 144 5.34 -0.96 12.71
C VAL A 144 5.85 0.23 11.93
N SER A 145 5.10 0.67 10.92
CA SER A 145 5.38 1.88 10.15
C SER A 145 4.28 2.91 10.43
N HIS A 146 4.64 4.07 10.96
CA HIS A 146 3.78 5.24 11.01
C HIS A 146 4.09 6.11 9.79
N LEU A 147 3.08 6.28 8.94
CA LEU A 147 3.21 6.84 7.61
C LEU A 147 2.48 8.17 7.53
N ARG A 148 3.03 9.10 6.75
CA ARG A 148 2.34 10.32 6.34
C ARG A 148 2.23 10.37 4.82
N PHE A 149 1.02 10.53 4.34
CA PHE A 149 0.70 10.71 2.94
C PHE A 149 0.42 12.17 2.65
N SER A 150 1.10 12.74 1.65
CA SER A 150 0.91 14.12 1.22
C SER A 150 0.80 14.24 -0.31
N GLY A 151 0.23 15.34 -0.78
CA GLY A 151 0.13 15.65 -2.21
C GLY A 151 -1.03 16.60 -2.52
N HIS A 152 -1.46 16.64 -3.79
CA HIS A 152 -2.55 17.49 -4.26
C HIS A 152 -3.60 16.69 -5.02
N PHE A 153 -4.86 16.83 -4.58
CA PHE A 153 -5.99 16.23 -5.26
C PHE A 153 -6.24 16.95 -6.59
N THR A 154 -5.64 16.43 -7.66
CA THR A 154 -5.75 16.94 -9.04
C THR A 154 -6.32 15.90 -10.01
N GLY A 155 -6.39 14.64 -9.56
CA GLY A 155 -6.96 13.53 -10.30
C GLY A 155 -8.46 13.37 -10.09
N ILE A 156 -8.94 12.13 -10.19
CA ILE A 156 -10.36 11.79 -10.03
C ILE A 156 -10.51 10.73 -8.95
N PHE A 157 -11.45 10.95 -8.03
CA PHE A 157 -11.78 10.00 -6.99
C PHE A 157 -13.29 9.98 -6.74
N ASN A 158 -13.92 8.81 -6.78
CA ASN A 158 -15.37 8.62 -6.63
C ASN A 158 -16.22 9.60 -7.47
N GLY A 159 -15.81 9.85 -8.72
CA GLY A 159 -16.52 10.74 -9.65
C GLY A 159 -16.27 12.24 -9.42
N VAL A 160 -15.52 12.62 -8.38
CA VAL A 160 -15.13 14.01 -8.13
C VAL A 160 -13.77 14.28 -8.75
N LYS A 161 -13.66 15.37 -9.51
CA LYS A 161 -12.39 15.86 -10.05
C LYS A 161 -11.76 16.85 -9.06
N GLY A 162 -10.51 16.61 -8.73
CA GLY A 162 -9.71 17.47 -7.89
C GLY A 162 -9.40 18.83 -8.53
N LYS A 163 -9.21 19.84 -7.70
CA LYS A 163 -8.88 21.23 -8.07
C LYS A 163 -7.55 21.69 -7.45
N GLY A 164 -6.75 20.76 -6.93
CA GLY A 164 -5.48 21.03 -6.25
C GLY A 164 -5.59 21.15 -4.73
N GLN A 165 -6.65 20.61 -4.10
CA GLN A 165 -6.76 20.59 -2.64
C GLN A 165 -5.59 19.82 -2.03
N SER A 166 -4.96 20.39 -1.00
CA SER A 166 -3.89 19.71 -0.27
C SER A 166 -4.43 18.47 0.42
N VAL A 167 -3.72 17.36 0.23
CA VAL A 167 -3.93 16.09 0.91
C VAL A 167 -2.81 15.92 1.93
N ASN A 168 -3.17 15.59 3.17
CA ASN A 168 -2.25 15.25 4.24
C ASN A 168 -2.98 14.37 5.27
N PHE A 169 -2.71 13.07 5.27
CA PHE A 169 -3.30 12.13 6.22
C PHE A 169 -2.26 11.11 6.67
N ILE A 170 -2.55 10.45 7.79
CA ILE A 170 -1.67 9.43 8.37
C ILE A 170 -2.18 8.02 8.06
N ALA A 171 -1.26 7.06 8.08
CA ALA A 171 -1.59 5.65 8.22
C ALA A 171 -0.64 4.99 9.23
N THR A 172 -1.08 3.88 9.80
CA THR A 172 -0.21 3.01 10.59
C THR A 172 -0.36 1.59 10.12
N ASP A 173 0.76 0.98 9.78
CA ASP A 173 0.86 -0.38 9.33
C ASP A 173 1.63 -1.22 10.35
N ILE A 174 1.19 -2.46 10.55
CA ILE A 174 1.84 -3.45 11.40
C ILE A 174 2.11 -4.67 10.53
N TYR A 175 3.36 -4.86 10.17
CA TYR A 175 3.82 -5.99 9.39
C TYR A 175 4.22 -7.14 10.30
N ARG A 176 3.81 -8.38 9.98
CA ARG A 176 4.51 -9.58 10.44
C ARG A 176 5.48 -10.02 9.36
N ILE A 177 6.73 -10.22 9.74
CA ILE A 177 7.81 -10.64 8.86
C ILE A 177 8.15 -12.11 9.10
N ASN A 178 8.35 -12.85 8.00
CA ASN A 178 8.92 -14.18 8.01
C ASN A 178 9.89 -14.32 6.84
N ASN A 179 11.10 -14.84 7.08
CA ASN A 179 12.14 -15.00 6.05
C ASN A 179 12.37 -13.73 5.20
N GLY A 180 12.47 -12.56 5.85
CA GLY A 180 12.68 -11.28 5.20
C GLY A 180 11.54 -10.77 4.32
N LYS A 181 10.33 -11.34 4.44
CA LYS A 181 9.13 -10.97 3.70
C LYS A 181 7.96 -10.65 4.62
N ILE A 182 7.12 -9.69 4.22
CA ILE A 182 5.87 -9.39 4.91
C ILE A 182 4.87 -10.50 4.57
N VAL A 183 4.45 -11.24 5.58
CA VAL A 183 3.47 -12.33 5.47
C VAL A 183 2.09 -11.90 5.96
N GLU A 184 2.02 -10.87 6.81
CA GLU A 184 0.75 -10.28 7.25
C GLU A 184 0.87 -8.78 7.40
N ASN A 185 -0.22 -8.06 7.15
CA ASN A 185 -0.33 -6.63 7.45
C ASN A 185 -1.64 -6.35 8.20
N TRP A 186 -1.57 -5.56 9.27
CA TRP A 186 -2.72 -4.86 9.83
C TRP A 186 -2.50 -3.37 9.60
N HIS A 187 -3.40 -2.72 8.88
CA HIS A 187 -3.26 -1.32 8.54
C HIS A 187 -4.47 -0.50 8.99
N LEU A 188 -4.25 0.79 9.21
CA LEU A 188 -5.29 1.78 9.47
C LEU A 188 -4.88 3.12 8.86
N GLU A 189 -5.61 3.55 7.84
CA GLU A 189 -5.50 4.88 7.25
C GLU A 189 -6.55 5.83 7.84
N ASP A 190 -6.19 7.10 8.01
CA ASP A 190 -7.13 8.17 8.33
C ASP A 190 -7.94 8.58 7.08
N ASN A 191 -8.77 7.65 6.63
CA ASN A 191 -9.64 7.82 5.47
C ASN A 191 -10.65 8.96 5.67
N LEU A 192 -11.05 9.27 6.92
CA LEU A 192 -11.97 10.37 7.18
C LEU A 192 -11.32 11.71 6.83
N THR A 193 -10.10 11.95 7.32
CA THR A 193 -9.34 13.16 6.98
C THR A 193 -9.13 13.27 5.48
N PHE A 194 -8.76 12.17 4.80
CA PHE A 194 -8.63 12.15 3.35
C PHE A 194 -9.95 12.54 2.64
N LEU A 195 -11.07 11.90 3.00
CA LEU A 195 -12.38 12.16 2.39
C LEU A 195 -12.87 13.61 2.61
N GLN A 196 -12.54 14.19 3.76
CA GLN A 196 -12.81 15.60 4.03
C GLN A 196 -11.94 16.55 3.18
N GLN A 197 -10.66 16.22 3.00
CA GLN A 197 -9.73 17.02 2.18
C GLN A 197 -10.09 17.01 0.69
N VAL A 198 -10.59 15.87 0.17
CA VAL A 198 -11.05 15.76 -1.22
C VAL A 198 -12.49 16.24 -1.43
N GLY A 199 -13.17 16.70 -0.37
CA GLY A 199 -14.49 17.31 -0.43
C GLY A 199 -15.66 16.32 -0.59
N LEU A 200 -15.45 15.05 -0.26
CA LEU A 200 -16.51 14.02 -0.28
C LEU A 200 -17.30 13.94 1.04
N VAL A 201 -16.69 14.42 2.13
CA VAL A 201 -17.31 14.48 3.46
C VAL A 201 -17.12 15.88 4.01
N ALA A 202 -18.13 16.44 4.68
CA ALA A 202 -18.03 17.75 5.30
C ALA A 202 -17.09 17.72 6.52
N LYS A 203 -16.37 18.82 6.76
CA LYS A 203 -15.73 19.08 8.06
C LYS A 203 -16.80 19.58 9.02
N HIS A 204 -16.83 19.02 10.22
CA HIS A 204 -17.67 19.50 11.33
C HIS A 204 -16.80 20.22 12.34
#